data_AF-A0A956MW16-F1
#
_entry.id   AF-A0A956MW16-F1
#
_cell.length_a   1.000
_cell.length_b   1.000
_cell.length_c   1.000
_cell.angle_alpha   90.00
_cell.angle_beta   90.00
_cell.angle_gamma   90.00
#
_symmetry.space_group_name_H-M   'P 1'
#
loop_
_entity.id
_entity.type
_entity.pdbx_description
1 polymer ?
#
loop_
_entity_poly.entity_id
_entity_poly.type
_entity_poly.pdbx_seq_one_letter_code
_entity_poly.pdbx_strand_id
1 'polypeptide(L)'
;METYQYAYLGLALVIWSLGYHFFGGRFVRPKWKRPGKLIAYLVISWGLLIWIGHFALIFIVGHQLLGAIGHFTICKKNGIDWRTCQPEEKYIALTEKWARGDFS
;
A
#
# COMPACT_ATOMS: atom_id res chain seq x y z
N MET A 1 -11.65 25.23 -1.50
CA MET A 1 -10.71 24.11 -1.70
C MET A 1 -9.34 24.66 -1.38
N GLU A 2 -8.77 24.17 -0.30
CA GLU A 2 -7.57 24.76 0.31
C GLU A 2 -6.31 24.26 -0.41
N THR A 3 -5.30 25.12 -0.56
CA THR A 3 -4.06 24.80 -1.30
C THR A 3 -3.35 23.55 -0.76
N TYR A 4 -3.47 23.26 0.55
CA TYR A 4 -2.85 22.08 1.16
C TYR A 4 -3.44 20.75 0.66
N GLN A 5 -4.69 20.74 0.16
CA GLN A 5 -5.34 19.50 -0.28
C GLN A 5 -4.61 18.90 -1.49
N TYR A 6 -4.18 19.74 -2.44
CA TYR A 6 -3.38 19.31 -3.58
C TYR A 6 -1.99 18.83 -3.17
N ALA A 7 -1.35 19.53 -2.23
CA ALA A 7 -0.06 19.11 -1.70
C ALA A 7 -0.15 17.72 -1.03
N TYR A 8 -1.21 17.47 -0.26
CA TYR A 8 -1.41 16.19 0.41
C TYR A 8 -1.79 15.06 -0.55
N LEU A 9 -2.54 15.35 -1.62
CA LEU A 9 -2.75 14.40 -2.70
C LEU A 9 -1.44 14.07 -3.45
N GLY A 10 -0.60 15.07 -3.69
CA GLY A 10 0.74 14.87 -4.26
C GLY A 10 1.59 13.97 -3.36
N LEU A 11 1.58 14.21 -2.04
CA LEU A 11 2.22 13.35 -1.05
C LEU A 11 1.66 11.93 -1.09
N ALA A 12 0.33 11.78 -1.15
CA ALA A 12 -0.31 10.47 -1.24
C ALA A 12 0.16 9.69 -2.47
N LEU A 13 0.26 10.33 -3.64
CA LEU A 13 0.80 9.72 -4.86
C LEU A 13 2.26 9.27 -4.70
N VAL A 14 3.11 10.10 -4.10
CA VAL A 14 4.52 9.76 -3.82
C VAL A 14 4.60 8.54 -2.91
N ILE A 15 3.90 8.55 -1.77
CA ILE A 15 3.93 7.44 -0.82
C ILE A 15 3.38 6.15 -1.45
N TRP A 16 2.27 6.23 -2.18
CA TRP A 16 1.73 5.07 -2.89
C TRP A 16 2.72 4.51 -3.90
N SER A 17 3.42 5.37 -4.64
CA SER A 17 4.42 4.94 -5.62
C SER A 17 5.59 4.21 -4.94
N LEU A 18 6.06 4.71 -3.79
CA LEU A 18 7.06 4.01 -2.97
C LEU A 18 6.55 2.63 -2.52
N GLY A 19 5.30 2.56 -2.03
CA GLY A 19 4.61 1.30 -1.70
C GLY A 19 4.59 0.32 -2.87
N TYR A 20 4.23 0.82 -4.05
CA TYR A 20 4.13 0.03 -5.27
C TYR A 20 5.47 -0.57 -5.71
N HIS A 21 6.55 0.22 -5.65
CA HIS A 21 7.87 -0.18 -6.13
C HIS A 21 8.70 -0.98 -5.11
N PHE A 22 8.63 -0.63 -3.83
CA PHE A 22 9.51 -1.18 -2.79
C PHE A 22 8.83 -2.15 -1.83
N PHE A 23 7.50 -2.13 -1.71
CA PHE A 23 6.75 -2.94 -0.74
C PHE A 23 5.78 -3.92 -1.42
N GLY A 24 6.20 -4.46 -2.56
CA GLY A 24 5.53 -5.58 -3.22
C GLY A 24 4.24 -5.25 -3.97
N GLY A 25 3.84 -3.99 -4.08
CA GLY A 25 2.63 -3.61 -4.84
C GLY A 25 2.66 -4.04 -6.32
N ARG A 26 3.87 -4.14 -6.92
CA ARG A 26 4.08 -4.68 -8.28
C ARG A 26 3.71 -6.16 -8.45
N PHE A 27 3.56 -6.91 -7.36
CA PHE A 27 3.20 -8.32 -7.40
C PHE A 27 1.70 -8.56 -7.18
N VAL A 28 0.91 -7.51 -6.93
CA VAL A 28 -0.55 -7.65 -6.79
C VAL A 28 -1.14 -8.28 -8.07
N ARG A 29 -1.89 -9.37 -7.87
CA ARG A 29 -2.64 -10.10 -8.88
C ARG A 29 -4.15 -10.07 -8.57
N PRO A 30 -5.00 -10.07 -9.60
CA PRO A 30 -4.71 -9.79 -11.02
C PRO A 30 -4.24 -8.34 -11.26
N LYS A 31 -3.52 -8.08 -12.36
CA LYS A 31 -2.87 -6.77 -12.63
C LYS A 31 -3.84 -5.59 -12.64
N TRP A 32 -5.10 -5.81 -13.05
CA TRP A 32 -6.13 -4.77 -13.09
C TRP A 32 -6.52 -4.23 -11.69
N LYS A 33 -6.24 -4.97 -10.61
CA LYS A 33 -6.46 -4.47 -9.24
C LYS A 33 -5.46 -3.40 -8.82
N ARG A 34 -4.33 -3.26 -9.52
CA ARG A 34 -3.30 -2.24 -9.21
C ARG A 34 -3.83 -0.82 -9.40
N PRO A 35 -4.36 -0.43 -10.58
CA PRO A 35 -4.96 0.89 -10.76
C PRO A 35 -6.19 1.06 -9.84
N GLY A 36 -6.98 0.01 -9.62
CA GLY A 36 -8.10 0.05 -8.67
C GLY A 36 -7.67 0.43 -7.25
N LYS A 37 -6.57 -0.15 -6.74
CA LYS A 37 -6.00 0.21 -5.42
C LYS A 37 -5.52 1.65 -5.38
N LEU A 38 -4.88 2.15 -6.44
CA LEU A 38 -4.45 3.55 -6.53
C LEU A 38 -5.66 4.48 -6.48
N ILE A 39 -6.65 4.26 -7.35
CA ILE A 39 -7.86 5.08 -7.44
C ILE A 39 -8.59 5.08 -6.10
N ALA A 40 -8.81 3.90 -5.49
CA ALA A 40 -9.45 3.80 -4.19
C ALA A 40 -8.69 4.58 -3.12
N TYR A 41 -7.36 4.45 -3.06
CA TYR A 41 -6.53 5.18 -2.11
C TYR A 41 -6.62 6.70 -2.28
N LEU A 42 -6.59 7.20 -3.52
CA LEU A 42 -6.74 8.64 -3.81
C LEU A 42 -8.13 9.17 -3.51
N VAL A 43 -9.18 8.41 -3.86
CA VAL A 43 -10.57 8.79 -3.58
C VAL A 43 -10.83 8.85 -2.08
N ILE A 44 -10.37 7.87 -1.32
CA ILE A 44 -10.49 7.87 0.15
C ILE A 44 -9.68 9.03 0.74
N SER A 45 -8.44 9.24 0.29
CA SER A 45 -7.61 10.35 0.76
C SER A 45 -8.28 11.70 0.49
N TRP A 46 -8.83 11.89 -0.71
CA TRP A 46 -9.57 13.10 -1.09
C TRP A 46 -10.82 13.31 -0.23
N GLY A 47 -11.63 12.26 -0.04
CA GLY A 47 -12.81 12.31 0.82
C GLY A 47 -12.45 12.69 2.26
N LEU A 48 -11.38 12.12 2.82
CA LEU A 48 -10.89 12.46 4.16
C LEU A 48 -10.36 13.90 4.23
N LEU A 49 -9.66 14.38 3.19
CA LEU A 49 -9.17 15.76 3.13
C LEU A 49 -10.30 16.79 3.15
N ILE A 50 -11.45 16.46 2.56
CA ILE A 50 -12.65 17.31 2.61
C ILE A 50 -13.34 17.18 3.98
N TRP A 51 -13.43 15.97 4.53
CA TRP A 51 -14.22 15.70 5.72
C TRP A 51 -13.53 16.11 7.04
N ILE A 52 -12.24 15.82 7.18
CA ILE A 52 -11.47 16.00 8.43
C ILE A 52 -10.20 16.83 8.24
N GLY A 53 -9.98 17.41 7.05
CA GLY A 53 -8.86 18.32 6.78
C GLY A 53 -7.50 17.67 7.00
N HIS A 54 -6.64 18.31 7.81
CA HIS A 54 -5.27 17.85 8.08
C HIS A 54 -5.20 16.47 8.74
N PHE A 55 -6.23 16.06 9.48
CA PHE A 55 -6.26 14.73 10.11
C PHE A 55 -6.28 13.59 9.09
N ALA A 56 -6.62 13.87 7.81
CA ALA A 56 -6.48 12.90 6.72
C ALA A 56 -5.03 12.42 6.53
N LEU A 57 -4.02 13.18 6.97
CA LEU A 57 -2.62 12.75 6.95
C LEU A 57 -2.39 11.47 7.76
N ILE A 58 -3.17 11.23 8.82
CA ILE A 58 -3.10 9.99 9.60
C ILE A 58 -3.44 8.80 8.71
N PHE A 59 -4.45 8.92 7.84
CA PHE A 59 -4.74 7.88 6.86
C PHE A 59 -3.64 7.82 5.79
N ILE A 60 -3.32 8.93 5.13
CA ILE A 60 -2.35 8.97 4.02
C ILE A 60 -1.00 8.37 4.42
N VAL A 61 -0.47 8.74 5.58
CA VAL A 61 0.84 8.28 6.05
C VAL A 61 0.69 6.99 6.86
N GLY A 62 -0.22 6.96 7.83
CA GLY A 62 -0.35 5.87 8.79
C GLY A 62 -0.78 4.55 8.15
N HIS A 63 -1.71 4.57 7.19
CA HIS A 63 -2.08 3.37 6.43
C HIS A 63 -0.86 2.73 5.76
N GLN A 64 -0.03 3.55 5.09
CA GLN A 64 1.09 3.06 4.30
C GLN A 64 2.22 2.57 5.21
N LEU A 65 2.47 3.24 6.34
CA LEU A 65 3.38 2.76 7.37
C LEU A 65 2.94 1.40 7.94
N LEU A 66 1.66 1.24 8.28
CA LEU A 66 1.13 -0.04 8.75
C LEU A 66 1.28 -1.14 7.69
N GLY A 67 1.02 -0.83 6.43
CA GLY A 67 1.25 -1.75 5.30
C GLY A 67 2.72 -2.17 5.18
N ALA A 68 3.65 -1.21 5.28
CA ALA A 68 5.08 -1.45 5.22
C ALA A 68 5.59 -2.29 6.40
N ILE A 69 5.13 -2.01 7.61
CA ILE A 69 5.46 -2.79 8.83
C ILE A 69 4.94 -4.23 8.70
N GLY A 70 3.70 -4.39 8.23
CA GLY A 70 3.11 -5.71 7.98
C GLY A 70 3.92 -6.49 6.94
N HIS A 71 4.20 -5.87 5.79
CA HIS A 71 5.04 -6.46 4.73
C HIS A 71 6.42 -6.88 5.26
N PHE A 72 7.13 -5.99 5.96
CA PHE A 72 8.43 -6.29 6.56
C PHE A 72 8.35 -7.49 7.51
N THR A 73 7.40 -7.47 8.44
CA THR A 73 7.26 -8.50 9.47
C THR A 73 6.97 -9.85 8.86
N ILE A 74 6.08 -9.90 7.86
CA ILE A 74 5.67 -11.15 7.21
C ILE A 74 6.79 -11.69 6.32
N CYS A 75 7.40 -10.86 5.49
CA CYS A 75 8.51 -11.28 4.65
C CYS A 75 9.65 -11.85 5.52
N LYS A 76 9.99 -11.17 6.62
CA LYS A 76 10.98 -11.66 7.58
C LYS A 76 10.62 -13.01 8.18
N LYS A 77 9.36 -13.20 8.60
CA LYS A 77 8.87 -14.48 9.15
C LYS A 77 8.93 -15.64 8.16
N ASN A 78 8.82 -15.37 6.86
CA ASN A 78 8.81 -16.37 5.80
C ASN A 78 10.17 -16.55 5.10
N GLY A 79 11.23 -15.90 5.60
CA GLY A 79 12.56 -15.94 4.98
C GLY A 79 12.58 -15.31 3.58
N ILE A 80 11.76 -14.27 3.37
CA ILE A 80 11.69 -13.49 2.14
C ILE A 80 12.36 -12.14 2.41
N ASP A 81 13.25 -11.73 1.51
CA ASP A 81 13.82 -10.39 1.51
C ASP A 81 12.70 -9.37 1.24
N TRP A 82 12.41 -8.51 2.20
CA TRP A 82 11.28 -7.58 2.12
C TRP A 82 11.47 -6.47 1.07
N ARG A 83 12.71 -6.15 0.68
CA ARG A 83 12.98 -5.08 -0.31
C ARG A 83 12.79 -5.58 -1.74
N THR A 84 13.27 -6.78 -2.00
CA THR A 84 13.31 -7.39 -3.33
C THR A 84 12.18 -8.39 -3.56
N CYS A 85 11.55 -8.84 -2.48
CA CYS A 85 10.57 -9.93 -2.43
C CYS A 85 11.14 -11.27 -2.91
N GLN A 86 12.45 -11.50 -2.71
CA GLN A 86 13.12 -12.75 -3.08
C GLN A 86 13.18 -13.74 -1.89
N PRO A 87 13.02 -15.06 -2.13
CA PRO A 87 12.73 -15.70 -3.42
C PRO A 87 11.28 -15.43 -3.89
N GLU A 88 11.13 -15.04 -5.15
CA GLU A 88 9.86 -14.58 -5.73
C GLU A 88 8.76 -15.64 -5.65
N GLU A 89 9.10 -16.91 -5.83
CA GLU A 89 8.14 -18.02 -5.79
C GLU A 89 7.48 -18.14 -4.41
N LYS A 90 8.26 -17.97 -3.33
CA LYS A 90 7.70 -17.97 -1.96
C LYS A 90 6.80 -16.78 -1.73
N TYR A 91 7.17 -15.60 -2.24
CA TYR A 91 6.36 -14.40 -2.09
C TYR A 91 5.03 -14.55 -2.84
N ILE A 92 5.05 -15.05 -4.08
CA ILE A 92 3.84 -15.31 -4.86
C ILE A 92 2.94 -16.32 -4.14
N ALA A 93 3.49 -17.47 -3.72
CA ALA A 93 2.73 -18.50 -3.02
C ALA A 93 2.06 -17.97 -1.74
N LEU A 94 2.77 -17.13 -0.98
CA LEU A 94 2.22 -16.47 0.22
C LEU A 94 1.08 -15.52 -0.13
N THR A 95 1.24 -14.70 -1.17
CA THR A 95 0.18 -13.76 -1.59
C THR A 95 -1.06 -14.48 -2.13
N GLU A 96 -0.89 -15.63 -2.79
CA GLU A 96 -2.00 -16.46 -3.25
C GLU A 96 -2.74 -17.14 -2.09
N LYS A 97 -2.01 -17.62 -1.08
CA LYS A 97 -2.58 -18.19 0.14
C LYS A 97 -3.51 -17.18 0.83
N TRP A 98 -3.04 -15.95 0.97
CA TRP A 98 -3.83 -14.86 1.56
C TRP A 98 -4.98 -14.37 0.69
N ALA A 99 -4.82 -14.39 -0.62
CA ALA A 99 -5.93 -14.08 -1.54
C ALA A 99 -7.10 -15.06 -1.38
N ARG A 100 -6.83 -16.28 -0.89
CA ARG A 100 -7.83 -17.30 -0.53
C ARG A 100 -8.32 -17.18 0.93
N GLY A 101 -7.84 -16.19 1.69
CA GLY A 101 -8.20 -15.98 3.09
C GLY A 101 -7.47 -16.90 4.08
N ASP A 102 -6.45 -17.62 3.62
CA ASP A 102 -5.63 -18.48 4.48
C ASP A 102 -4.39 -17.70 4.94
N PHE A 103 -4.38 -17.32 6.22
CA PHE A 103 -3.32 -16.53 6.84
C PHE A 103 -2.40 -17.37 7.75
N SER A 104 -2.52 -18.70 7.69
CA SER A 104 -1.68 -19.63 8.46
C SER A 104 -0.24 -19.67 7.98
#